data_AF-A0A069PGM6-F1
#
_entry.id   AF-A0A069PGM6-F1
#
_cell.length_a   1.000
_cell.length_b   1.000
_cell.length_c   1.000
_cell.angle_alpha   90.00
_cell.angle_beta   90.00
_cell.angle_gamma   90.00
#
_symmetry.space_group_name_H-M   'P 1'
#
loop_
_entity.id
_entity.type
_entity.pdbx_description
1 polymer ?
#
loop_
_entity_poly.entity_id
_entity_poly.type
_entity_poly.pdbx_seq_one_letter_code
_entity_poly.pdbx_strand_id
1 'polypeptide(L)'
;MKSKFTSHSVDSNATTTKKFRVTPKDAAAIESRALKSGLTFSEYVRRCALGRRIEVDYNADIVLALTNIADNVDALRNEIRENPGSTLNDEVFRAFVNECIEMMQRADLG
;
A
#
# COMPACT_ATOMS: atom_id res chain seq x y z
N MET A 1 -25.98 24.31 51.45
CA MET A 1 -26.88 23.44 50.65
C MET A 1 -26.39 23.38 49.21
N LYS A 2 -26.03 22.16 48.79
CA LYS A 2 -25.97 21.59 47.43
C LYS A 2 -25.14 22.30 46.35
N SER A 3 -23.84 21.95 46.33
CA SER A 3 -23.03 21.87 45.11
C SER A 3 -23.70 20.90 44.13
N LYS A 4 -24.08 21.39 42.94
CA LYS A 4 -24.56 20.54 41.84
C LYS A 4 -23.33 19.95 41.14
N PHE A 5 -22.93 18.76 41.59
CA PHE A 5 -22.05 17.90 40.82
C PHE A 5 -22.88 17.36 39.65
N THR A 6 -22.76 17.95 38.47
CA THR A 6 -23.31 17.38 37.24
C THR A 6 -22.41 16.20 36.86
N SER A 7 -22.84 15.00 37.25
CA SER A 7 -22.31 13.76 36.71
C SER A 7 -22.56 13.77 35.20
N HIS A 8 -21.51 14.01 34.40
CA HIS A 8 -21.59 13.64 32.99
C HIS A 8 -21.57 12.12 32.92
N SER A 9 -22.71 11.62 32.46
CA SER A 9 -22.96 10.24 32.11
C SER A 9 -21.87 9.72 31.18
N VAL A 10 -21.65 8.41 31.29
CA VAL A 10 -20.83 7.62 30.36
C VAL A 10 -21.50 7.69 28.99
N ASP A 11 -21.19 8.73 28.21
CA ASP A 11 -21.85 8.99 26.95
C ASP A 11 -21.15 8.20 25.83
N SER A 12 -21.91 7.25 25.26
CA SER A 12 -21.70 6.55 23.99
C SER A 12 -20.79 7.30 23.02
N ASN A 13 -19.70 6.67 22.52
CA ASN A 13 -18.80 7.15 21.45
C ASN A 13 -19.28 8.41 20.70
N ALA A 14 -19.16 9.58 21.33
CA ALA A 14 -19.77 10.79 20.82
C ALA A 14 -19.02 11.21 19.56
N THR A 15 -19.66 11.01 18.40
CA THR A 15 -19.02 11.26 17.12
C THR A 15 -19.17 12.74 16.79
N THR A 16 -18.10 13.52 16.94
CA THR A 16 -18.07 14.92 16.53
C THR A 16 -17.61 15.03 15.07
N THR A 17 -18.43 15.66 14.22
CA THR A 17 -18.06 15.94 12.82
C THR A 17 -17.36 17.29 12.71
N LYS A 18 -16.15 17.30 12.16
CA LYS A 18 -15.40 18.52 11.84
C LYS A 18 -15.31 18.68 10.33
N LYS A 19 -15.58 19.90 9.82
CA LYS A 19 -15.46 20.24 8.40
C LYS A 19 -14.19 21.09 8.20
N PHE A 20 -13.42 20.76 7.17
CA PHE A 20 -12.24 21.53 6.76
C PHE A 20 -12.21 21.61 5.23
N ARG A 21 -11.51 22.62 4.71
CA ARG A 21 -11.35 22.81 3.27
C ARG A 21 -10.03 22.18 2.83
N VAL A 22 -10.05 21.51 1.69
CA VAL A 22 -8.88 20.96 1.01
C VAL A 22 -8.93 21.33 -0.46
N THR A 23 -7.77 21.44 -1.10
CA THR A 23 -7.75 21.57 -2.55
C THR A 23 -8.15 20.23 -3.19
N PRO A 24 -8.66 20.21 -4.44
CA PRO A 24 -8.97 18.95 -5.13
C PRO A 24 -7.75 18.04 -5.26
N LYS A 25 -6.56 18.63 -5.48
CA LYS A 25 -5.29 17.89 -5.55
C LYS A 25 -4.97 17.19 -4.23
N ASP A 26 -5.13 17.89 -3.11
CA ASP A 26 -4.88 17.32 -1.79
C ASP A 26 -5.91 16.27 -1.42
N ALA A 27 -7.18 16.47 -1.78
CA ALA A 27 -8.24 15.48 -1.59
C ALA A 27 -7.89 14.15 -2.29
N ALA A 28 -7.52 14.20 -3.57
CA ALA A 28 -7.11 13.02 -4.33
C ALA A 28 -5.87 12.33 -3.71
N ALA A 29 -4.90 13.12 -3.24
CA ALA A 29 -3.72 12.58 -2.56
C ALA A 29 -4.07 11.88 -1.23
N ILE A 30 -5.01 12.42 -0.45
CA ILE A 30 -5.48 11.81 0.79
C ILE A 30 -6.25 10.52 0.48
N GLU A 31 -7.14 10.53 -0.50
CA GLU A 31 -7.91 9.34 -0.92
C GLU A 31 -6.97 8.20 -1.38
N SER A 32 -5.98 8.51 -2.21
CA SER A 32 -5.00 7.52 -2.67
C SER A 32 -4.23 6.89 -1.49
N ARG A 33 -3.81 7.69 -0.51
CA ARG A 33 -3.10 7.18 0.68
C ARG A 33 -4.02 6.38 1.61
N ALA A 34 -5.27 6.80 1.76
CA ALA A 34 -6.28 6.07 2.52
C ALA A 34 -6.51 4.69 1.89
N LEU A 35 -6.68 4.62 0.57
CA LEU A 35 -6.85 3.38 -0.17
C LEU A 35 -5.67 2.43 0.00
N LYS A 36 -4.43 2.93 -0.17
CA LYS A 36 -3.20 2.14 0.03
C LYS A 36 -3.07 1.57 1.44
N SER A 37 -3.71 2.21 2.42
CA SER A 37 -3.68 1.77 3.82
C SER A 37 -4.92 0.96 4.22
N GLY A 38 -5.82 0.64 3.28
CA GLY A 38 -7.08 -0.05 3.56
C GLY A 38 -8.06 0.75 4.43
N LEU A 39 -7.95 2.08 4.46
CA LEU A 39 -8.76 2.97 5.30
C LEU A 39 -9.72 3.83 4.47
N THR A 40 -10.83 4.22 5.09
CA THR A 40 -11.69 5.28 4.53
C THR A 40 -11.01 6.65 4.69
N PHE A 41 -11.39 7.62 3.88
CA PHE A 41 -10.89 9.01 3.97
C PHE A 41 -10.98 9.56 5.41
N SER A 42 -12.16 9.43 6.04
CA SER A 42 -12.41 9.93 7.39
C SER A 42 -11.53 9.25 8.45
N GLU A 43 -11.32 7.94 8.34
CA GLU A 43 -10.49 7.19 9.28
C GLU A 43 -9.00 7.53 9.09
N TYR A 44 -8.55 7.62 7.85
CA TYR A 44 -7.19 8.03 7.51
C TYR A 44 -6.88 9.43 8.07
N VAL A 45 -7.74 10.42 7.80
CA VAL A 45 -7.59 11.79 8.33
C VAL A 45 -7.61 11.82 9.84
N ARG A 46 -8.50 11.05 10.48
CA ARG A 46 -8.56 10.94 11.95
C ARG A 46 -7.24 10.41 12.52
N ARG A 47 -6.68 9.34 11.94
CA ARG A 47 -5.41 8.77 12.39
C ARG A 47 -4.25 9.74 12.20
N CYS A 48 -4.17 10.41 11.05
CA CYS A 48 -3.18 11.44 10.80
C CYS A 48 -3.26 12.60 11.81
N ALA A 49 -4.46 13.12 12.06
CA ALA A 49 -4.67 14.25 12.98
C ALA A 49 -4.31 13.89 14.44
N LEU A 50 -4.39 12.60 14.79
CA LEU A 50 -4.01 12.07 16.10
C LEU A 50 -2.56 11.59 16.18
N GLY A 51 -1.76 11.74 15.11
CA GLY A 51 -0.37 11.27 15.06
C GLY A 51 -0.23 9.75 15.17
N ARG A 52 -1.29 8.99 14.88
CA ARG A 52 -1.24 7.52 14.93
C ARG A 52 -0.46 7.00 13.73
N ARG A 53 0.34 5.94 13.95
CA ARG A 53 0.97 5.20 12.85
C ARG A 53 -0.12 4.62 11.95
N ILE A 54 0.04 4.82 10.65
CA ILE A 54 -0.79 4.22 9.62
C ILE A 54 0.09 3.17 8.97
N GLU A 55 -0.19 1.91 9.29
CA GLU A 55 0.47 0.78 8.64
C GLU A 55 -0.13 0.64 7.24
N VAL A 56 0.75 0.49 6.26
CA VAL A 56 0.34 0.13 4.90
C VAL A 56 0.09 -1.37 4.95
N ASP A 57 -1.17 -1.76 4.74
CA ASP A 57 -1.52 -3.17 4.69
C ASP A 57 -1.07 -3.72 3.33
N TYR A 58 0.13 -4.28 3.31
CA TYR A 58 0.60 -5.02 2.15
C TYR A 58 -0.09 -6.38 2.17
N ASN A 59 -0.89 -6.65 1.14
CA ASN A 59 -1.52 -7.96 1.00
C ASN A 59 -0.43 -9.05 1.03
N ALA A 60 -0.45 -9.87 2.08
CA ALA A 60 0.55 -10.92 2.31
C ALA A 60 0.64 -11.89 1.13
N ASP A 61 -0.47 -12.15 0.44
CA ASP A 61 -0.51 -13.03 -0.73
C ASP A 61 0.26 -12.41 -1.91
N ILE A 62 0.19 -11.08 -2.08
CA ILE A 62 0.96 -10.37 -3.11
C ILE A 62 2.44 -10.42 -2.78
N VAL A 63 2.81 -10.23 -1.52
CA VAL A 63 4.21 -10.32 -1.07
C VAL A 63 4.75 -11.72 -1.33
N LEU A 64 4.02 -12.76 -0.92
CA LEU A 64 4.36 -14.17 -1.16
C LEU A 64 4.49 -14.47 -2.66
N ALA A 65 3.56 -14.00 -3.48
CA ALA A 65 3.60 -14.19 -4.92
C ALA A 65 4.84 -13.53 -5.54
N LEU A 66 5.18 -12.30 -5.15
CA LEU A 66 6.38 -11.60 -5.61
C LEU A 66 7.66 -12.30 -5.17
N THR A 67 7.71 -12.81 -3.93
CA THR A 67 8.84 -13.61 -3.45
C THR A 67 9.02 -14.88 -4.27
N ASN A 68 7.95 -15.63 -4.51
CA ASN A 68 8.01 -16.84 -5.34
C ASN A 68 8.45 -16.54 -6.78
N ILE A 69 8.01 -15.42 -7.36
CA ILE A 69 8.47 -14.98 -8.68
C ILE A 69 9.96 -14.68 -8.65
N ALA A 70 10.44 -13.95 -7.64
CA ALA A 70 11.87 -13.64 -7.49
C ALA A 70 12.71 -14.91 -7.38
N ASP A 71 12.30 -15.87 -6.55
CA ASP A 71 13.00 -17.15 -6.37
C ASP A 71 13.08 -17.95 -7.67
N ASN A 72 11.98 -18.00 -8.44
CA ASN A 72 11.95 -18.68 -9.74
C ASN A 72 12.84 -18.01 -10.79
N VAL A 73 12.87 -16.67 -10.80
CA VAL A 73 13.71 -15.87 -11.69
C VAL A 73 15.19 -16.09 -11.38
N ASP A 74 15.55 -16.16 -10.10
CA ASP A 74 16.92 -16.47 -9.67
C ASP A 74 17.33 -17.91 -10.01
N ALA A 75 16.43 -18.88 -9.84
CA ALA A 75 16.65 -20.26 -10.26
C ALA A 75 16.92 -20.34 -11.78
N LEU A 76 16.06 -19.70 -12.59
CA LEU A 76 16.23 -19.64 -14.05
C LEU A 76 17.57 -19.01 -14.44
N ARG A 77 17.97 -17.92 -13.77
CA ARG A 77 19.25 -17.27 -14.01
C ARG A 77 20.43 -18.18 -13.69
N ASN A 78 20.37 -18.94 -12.60
CA ASN A 78 21.44 -19.85 -12.22
C ASN A 78 21.60 -21.00 -13.22
N GLU A 79 20.50 -21.60 -13.70
CA GLU A 79 20.54 -22.62 -14.75
C GLU A 79 21.15 -22.10 -16.05
N ILE A 80 20.85 -20.86 -16.43
CA ILE A 80 21.45 -20.19 -17.59
C ILE A 80 22.98 -20.06 -17.44
N ARG A 81 23.46 -19.69 -16.25
CA ARG A 81 24.91 -19.53 -16.00
C ARG A 81 25.65 -20.87 -15.96
N GLU A 82 25.00 -21.92 -15.49
CA GLU A 82 25.57 -23.28 -15.45
C GLU A 82 25.60 -23.96 -16.82
N ASN A 83 24.89 -23.42 -17.82
CA ASN A 83 24.83 -23.98 -19.17
C ASN A 83 25.34 -22.98 -20.25
N PRO A 84 26.66 -22.78 -20.37
CA PRO A 84 27.26 -21.76 -21.25
C PRO A 84 27.05 -21.97 -22.76
N GLY A 85 26.45 -23.10 -23.17
CA GLY A 85 26.00 -23.36 -24.55
C GLY A 85 24.56 -22.93 -24.84
N SER A 86 23.83 -22.41 -23.85
CA SER A 86 22.44 -21.98 -24.03
C SER A 86 22.38 -20.64 -24.78
N THR A 87 21.35 -20.48 -25.63
CA THR A 87 21.06 -19.21 -26.33
C THR A 87 20.51 -18.13 -25.40
N LEU A 88 20.09 -18.51 -24.19
CA LEU A 88 19.75 -17.60 -23.11
C LEU A 88 21.05 -17.16 -22.44
N ASN A 89 21.41 -15.89 -22.62
CA ASN A 89 22.51 -15.26 -21.91
C ASN A 89 21.96 -14.14 -21.00
N ASP A 90 22.82 -13.55 -20.17
CA ASP A 90 22.42 -12.49 -19.23
C ASP A 90 21.75 -11.28 -19.93
N GLU A 91 22.07 -11.03 -21.20
CA GLU A 91 21.53 -9.92 -21.98
C GLU A 91 20.07 -10.17 -22.40
N VAL A 92 19.79 -11.39 -22.89
CA VAL A 92 18.43 -11.84 -23.24
C VAL A 92 17.55 -11.91 -21.98
N PHE A 93 18.10 -12.39 -20.87
CA PHE A 93 17.40 -12.45 -19.60
C PHE A 93 17.02 -11.05 -19.08
N ARG A 94 17.94 -10.08 -19.16
CA ARG A 94 17.65 -8.68 -18.80
C ARG A 94 16.56 -8.07 -19.68
N ALA A 95 16.59 -8.34 -20.99
CA ALA A 95 15.57 -7.85 -21.91
C ALA A 95 14.17 -8.39 -21.52
N PHE A 96 14.08 -9.68 -21.20
CA PHE A 96 12.84 -10.31 -20.73
C PHE A 96 12.32 -9.70 -19.42
N VAL A 97 13.19 -9.53 -18.41
CA VAL A 97 12.79 -8.91 -17.14
C VAL A 97 12.27 -7.49 -17.33
N ASN A 98 12.92 -6.69 -18.19
CA ASN A 98 12.47 -5.34 -18.50
C ASN A 98 11.10 -5.33 -19.19
N GLU A 99 10.85 -6.24 -20.13
CA GLU A 99 9.55 -6.40 -20.78
C GLU A 99 8.45 -6.75 -19.77
N CYS A 100 8.71 -7.66 -18.84
CA CYS A 100 7.76 -7.98 -17.77
C CYS A 100 7.47 -6.77 -16.87
N ILE A 101 8.48 -5.98 -16.51
CA ILE A 101 8.31 -4.75 -15.71
C ILE A 101 7.44 -3.75 -16.47
N GLU A 102 7.71 -3.53 -17.75
CA GLU A 102 6.90 -2.62 -18.59
C GLU A 102 5.45 -3.08 -18.70
N MET A 103 5.20 -4.39 -18.86
CA MET A 103 3.84 -4.93 -18.90
C MET A 103 3.10 -4.70 -17.59
N MET A 104 3.74 -4.92 -16.44
CA MET A 104 3.15 -4.67 -15.12
C MET A 104 2.83 -3.18 -14.93
N GLN A 105 3.72 -2.28 -15.36
CA GLN A 105 3.48 -0.83 -15.28
C GLN A 105 2.33 -0.37 -16.18
N ARG A 106 2.13 -0.99 -17.35
CA ARG A 106 0.99 -0.70 -18.23
C ARG A 106 -0.32 -1.20 -17.64
N ALA A 107 -0.31 -2.33 -16.94
CA ALA A 107 -1.49 -2.90 -16.30
C ALA A 107 -1.96 -2.09 -15.07
N ASP A 108 -1.06 -1.40 -14.37
CA ASP A 108 -1.38 -0.55 -13.21
C ASP A 108 -1.89 0.86 -13.60
N LEU A 109 -1.85 1.20 -14.90
CA LEU A 109 -2.30 2.48 -15.46
C LEU A 109 -3.65 2.40 -16.21
N GLY A 110 -4.29 1.22 -16.24
CA GLY A 110 -5.62 0.99 -16.82
C GLY A 110 -6.67 0.75 -15.76
#